data_AF-A0A919Z126-F1
#
_entry.id   AF-A0A919Z126-F1
#
_cell.length_a   1.000
_cell.length_b   1.000
_cell.length_c   1.000
_cell.angle_alpha   90.00
_cell.angle_beta   90.00
_cell.angle_gamma   90.00
#
_symmetry.space_group_name_H-M   'P 1'
#
loop_
_entity.id
_entity.type
_entity.pdbx_description
1 polymer ?
#
loop_
_entity_poly.entity_id
_entity_poly.type
_entity_poly.pdbx_seq_one_letter_code
_entity_poly.pdbx_strand_id
1 'polypeptide(L)'
;MKFSTGAPERLTKEQQAQLKQTIVDCLPYEVGFTAKFNWTLEIIASYIKREFGQEYSIRGVSKIMHRLGLSYTKPTYTLAAADEEKQKEFVETTFPGLKKSRKGRN
;
A
#
# COMPACT_ATOMS: atom_id res chain seq x y z
N MET A 1 -18.50 28.92 18.68
CA MET A 1 -17.70 29.16 17.45
C MET A 1 -18.30 28.29 16.34
N LYS A 2 -18.77 28.89 15.23
CA LYS A 2 -19.25 28.13 14.06
C LYS A 2 -18.05 27.79 13.19
N PHE A 3 -17.60 26.54 13.25
CA PHE A 3 -16.60 26.04 12.29
C PHE A 3 -17.29 25.87 10.93
N SER A 4 -16.67 26.35 9.86
CA SER A 4 -17.11 26.04 8.51
C SER A 4 -16.92 24.53 8.29
N THR A 5 -18.01 23.82 7.99
CA THR A 5 -17.90 22.42 7.56
C THR A 5 -17.08 22.42 6.28
N GLY A 6 -15.96 21.70 6.27
CA GLY A 6 -15.09 21.61 5.10
C GLY A 6 -15.83 21.09 3.85
N ALA A 7 -15.15 21.09 2.71
CA ALA A 7 -15.74 20.63 1.46
C ALA A 7 -16.38 19.23 1.63
N PRO A 8 -17.62 19.03 1.15
CA PRO A 8 -18.32 17.76 1.31
C PRO A 8 -17.52 16.63 0.66
N GLU A 9 -17.57 15.45 1.27
CA GLU A 9 -16.93 14.26 0.71
C GLU A 9 -17.60 13.90 -0.62
N ARG A 10 -16.82 13.69 -1.69
CA ARG A 10 -17.40 13.36 -3.00
C ARG A 10 -17.98 11.95 -3.07
N LEU A 11 -17.54 11.05 -2.18
CA LEU A 11 -18.11 9.71 -2.03
C LEU A 11 -19.09 9.71 -0.87
N THR A 12 -20.29 9.19 -1.09
CA THR A 12 -21.28 8.98 -0.04
C THR A 12 -20.80 7.92 0.97
N LYS A 13 -21.41 7.89 2.15
CA LYS A 13 -21.13 6.87 3.18
C LYS A 13 -21.32 5.45 2.65
N GLU A 14 -22.33 5.24 1.82
CA GLU A 14 -22.64 3.97 1.18
C GLU A 14 -21.56 3.56 0.18
N GLN A 15 -21.13 4.48 -0.69
CA GLN A 15 -20.05 4.25 -1.64
C GLN A 15 -18.71 3.95 -0.93
N GLN A 16 -18.45 4.63 0.18
CA GLN A 16 -17.28 4.37 1.02
C GLN A 16 -17.30 2.98 1.66
N ALA A 17 -18.46 2.54 2.16
CA ALA A 17 -18.62 1.20 2.71
C ALA A 17 -18.44 0.13 1.62
N GLN A 18 -19.06 0.32 0.46
CA GLN A 18 -18.92 -0.58 -0.69
C GLN A 18 -17.46 -0.66 -1.16
N LEU A 19 -16.78 0.48 -1.30
CA LEU A 19 -15.37 0.53 -1.67
C LEU A 19 -14.49 -0.25 -0.70
N LYS A 20 -14.71 -0.07 0.61
CA LYS A 20 -13.97 -0.80 1.64
C LYS A 20 -14.22 -2.30 1.53
N GLN A 21 -15.48 -2.72 1.39
CA GLN A 21 -15.83 -4.13 1.27
C GLN A 21 -15.16 -4.77 0.05
N THR A 22 -15.19 -4.11 -1.11
CA THR A 22 -14.54 -4.62 -2.32
C THR A 22 -13.03 -4.78 -2.16
N ILE A 23 -12.36 -3.82 -1.51
CA ILE A 23 -10.90 -3.90 -1.33
C ILE A 23 -10.50 -5.03 -0.37
N VAL A 24 -11.34 -5.33 0.63
CA VAL A 24 -11.07 -6.35 1.65
C VAL A 24 -11.41 -7.75 1.15
N ASP A 25 -12.54 -7.91 0.45
CA ASP A 25 -13.08 -9.22 0.10
C ASP A 25 -12.67 -9.70 -1.29
N CYS A 26 -12.31 -8.79 -2.19
CA CYS A 26 -12.07 -9.11 -3.59
C CYS A 26 -10.65 -8.75 -4.01
N LEU A 27 -10.16 -9.46 -5.01
CA LEU A 27 -8.91 -9.14 -5.70
C LEU A 27 -9.20 -8.26 -6.93
N PRO A 28 -8.25 -7.41 -7.36
CA PRO A 28 -8.51 -6.52 -8.50
C PRO A 28 -8.94 -7.25 -9.78
N TYR A 29 -8.46 -8.47 -10.03
CA TYR A 29 -8.86 -9.25 -11.20
C TYR A 29 -10.32 -9.71 -11.15
N GLU A 30 -10.86 -9.96 -9.95
CA GLU A 30 -12.25 -10.41 -9.76
C GLU A 30 -13.23 -9.29 -10.10
N VAL A 31 -12.78 -8.04 -9.99
CA VAL A 31 -13.54 -6.85 -10.37
C VAL A 31 -13.09 -6.29 -11.73
N GLY A 32 -12.37 -7.08 -12.54
CA GLY A 32 -12.09 -6.78 -13.94
C GLY A 32 -10.83 -5.93 -14.21
N PHE A 33 -9.87 -5.86 -13.28
CA PHE A 33 -8.54 -5.29 -13.56
C PHE A 33 -7.54 -6.36 -14.02
N THR A 34 -6.51 -5.96 -14.75
CA THR A 34 -5.44 -6.86 -15.19
C THR A 34 -4.50 -7.27 -14.04
N ALA A 35 -4.47 -6.49 -12.95
CA ALA A 35 -3.64 -6.77 -11.79
C ALA A 35 -4.19 -7.99 -11.01
N LYS A 36 -3.35 -9.02 -10.85
CA LYS A 36 -3.79 -10.30 -10.30
C LYS A 36 -3.99 -10.33 -8.79
N PHE A 37 -3.27 -9.50 -8.02
CA PHE A 37 -3.22 -9.71 -6.57
C PHE A 37 -3.31 -8.44 -5.73
N ASN A 38 -2.67 -7.35 -6.15
CA ASN A 38 -2.46 -6.19 -5.26
C ASN A 38 -3.33 -5.00 -5.66
N TRP A 39 -4.07 -4.46 -4.68
CA TRP A 39 -4.72 -3.16 -4.80
C TRP A 39 -3.68 -2.04 -4.72
N THR A 40 -3.45 -1.35 -5.85
CA THR A 40 -2.68 -0.11 -5.88
C THR A 40 -3.61 1.09 -5.83
N LEU A 41 -3.10 2.25 -5.42
CA LEU A 41 -3.89 3.48 -5.39
C LEU A 41 -4.43 3.88 -6.78
N GLU A 42 -3.71 3.54 -7.85
CA GLU A 42 -4.13 3.78 -9.25
C GLU A 42 -5.30 2.89 -9.66
N ILE A 43 -5.26 1.62 -9.26
CA ILE A 43 -6.37 0.68 -9.48
C ILE A 43 -7.60 1.14 -8.70
N ILE A 44 -7.41 1.53 -7.44
CA ILE A 44 -8.51 2.06 -6.61
C ILE A 44 -9.09 3.34 -7.22
N ALA A 45 -8.25 4.26 -7.72
CA ALA A 45 -8.72 5.46 -8.41
C ALA A 45 -9.57 5.12 -9.64
N SER A 46 -9.10 4.15 -10.43
CA SER A 46 -9.78 3.67 -11.64
C SER A 46 -11.11 2.99 -11.30
N TYR A 47 -11.14 2.21 -10.22
CA TYR A 47 -12.35 1.57 -9.71
C TYR A 47 -13.38 2.61 -9.25
N ILE A 48 -12.96 3.60 -8.46
CA ILE A 48 -13.83 4.68 -8.00
C ILE A 48 -14.41 5.46 -9.19
N LYS A 49 -13.59 5.74 -10.21
CA LYS A 49 -14.05 6.42 -11.43
C LYS A 49 -15.08 5.57 -12.19
N ARG A 50 -14.85 4.26 -12.30
CA ARG A 50 -15.73 3.34 -13.04
C ARG A 50 -17.07 3.12 -12.32
N GLU A 51 -17.06 2.85 -11.02
CA GLU A 51 -18.27 2.48 -10.27
C GLU A 51 -19.07 3.69 -9.77
N PHE A 52 -18.37 4.78 -9.40
CA PHE A 52 -19.00 5.93 -8.74
C PHE A 52 -18.94 7.21 -9.57
N GLY A 53 -18.27 7.19 -10.73
CA GLY A 53 -18.12 8.36 -11.61
C GLY A 53 -17.26 9.48 -11.01
N GLN A 54 -16.57 9.23 -9.89
CA GLN A 54 -15.79 10.25 -9.20
C GLN A 54 -14.31 10.17 -9.57
N GLU A 55 -13.74 11.29 -9.98
CA GLU A 55 -12.30 11.37 -10.23
C GLU A 55 -11.54 11.83 -8.99
N TYR A 56 -10.48 11.10 -8.66
CA TYR A 56 -9.58 11.41 -7.56
C TYR A 56 -8.13 11.40 -8.01
N SER A 57 -7.35 12.31 -7.46
CA SER A 57 -5.90 12.20 -7.50
C SER A 57 -5.45 11.05 -6.59
N ILE A 58 -4.28 10.47 -6.89
CA ILE A 58 -3.66 9.41 -6.07
C ILE A 58 -3.54 9.82 -4.60
N ARG A 59 -3.18 11.08 -4.33
CA ARG A 59 -3.12 11.63 -2.96
C ARG A 59 -4.51 11.70 -2.31
N GLY A 60 -5.55 11.99 -3.09
CA GLY A 60 -6.94 11.95 -2.65
C GLY A 60 -7.38 10.54 -2.26
N VAL A 61 -7.08 9.56 -3.11
CA VAL A 61 -7.36 8.14 -2.83
C VAL A 61 -6.63 7.68 -1.58
N SER A 62 -5.34 8.00 -1.43
CA SER A 62 -4.57 7.69 -0.22
C SER A 62 -5.24 8.23 1.05
N LYS A 63 -5.74 9.47 1.03
CA LYS A 63 -6.49 10.06 2.15
C LYS A 63 -7.84 9.38 2.41
N ILE A 64 -8.51 8.88 1.38
CA ILE A 64 -9.76 8.11 1.54
C ILE A 64 -9.44 6.77 2.22
N MET A 65 -8.44 6.04 1.71
CA MET A 65 -8.03 4.75 2.28
C MET A 65 -7.70 4.88 3.77
N HIS A 66 -6.91 5.90 4.13
CA HIS A 66 -6.58 6.17 5.52
C HIS A 66 -7.82 6.46 6.39
N ARG A 67 -8.79 7.23 5.88
CA ARG A 67 -10.06 7.49 6.59
C ARG A 67 -10.92 6.23 6.77
N LEU A 68 -10.85 5.29 5.83
CA LEU A 68 -11.55 4.00 5.89
C LEU A 68 -10.85 2.98 6.80
N GLY A 69 -9.70 3.35 7.38
CA GLY A 69 -8.87 2.48 8.22
C GLY A 69 -8.03 1.48 7.43
N LEU A 70 -7.86 1.70 6.12
CA LEU A 70 -6.99 0.89 5.27
C LEU A 70 -5.59 1.51 5.26
N SER A 71 -4.59 0.70 5.63
CA SER A 71 -3.18 1.10 5.62
C SER A 71 -2.42 0.44 4.48
N TYR A 72 -1.31 1.07 4.11
CA TYR A 72 -0.38 0.49 3.15
C TYR A 72 0.39 -0.66 3.81
N THR A 73 0.25 -1.86 3.25
CA THR A 73 1.09 -3.01 3.62
C THR A 73 2.13 -3.22 2.54
N LYS A 74 3.41 -3.12 2.92
CA LYS A 74 4.51 -3.53 2.05
C LYS A 74 4.63 -5.06 2.12
N PRO A 75 4.57 -5.78 0.99
CA PRO A 75 4.92 -7.19 1.01
C PRO A 75 6.39 -7.32 1.40
N THR A 76 6.65 -7.84 2.60
CA THR A 76 8.00 -8.22 3.02
C THR A 76 8.26 -9.59 2.42
N TYR A 77 9.12 -9.63 1.40
CA TYR A 77 9.53 -10.90 0.82
C TYR A 77 10.56 -11.54 1.75
N THR A 78 10.16 -12.58 2.47
CA THR A 78 11.12 -13.52 3.05
C THR A 78 11.59 -14.40 1.89
N LEU A 79 12.87 -14.29 1.52
CA LEU A 79 13.46 -15.16 0.50
C LEU A 79 13.24 -16.62 0.91
N ALA A 80 12.68 -17.46 0.05
CA ALA A 80 12.48 -18.88 0.36
C ALA A 80 13.79 -19.61 0.70
N ALA A 81 14.92 -19.09 0.23
CA ALA A 81 16.26 -19.59 0.51
C ALA A 81 16.96 -18.87 1.68
N ALA A 82 16.25 -18.03 2.44
CA ALA A 82 16.79 -17.37 3.62
C ALA A 82 17.05 -18.40 4.72
N ASP A 83 18.32 -18.59 5.05
CA ASP A 83 18.78 -19.44 6.14
C ASP A 83 19.13 -18.53 7.34
N GLU A 84 18.38 -18.68 8.43
CA GLU A 84 18.53 -17.84 9.63
C GLU A 84 19.92 -17.96 10.26
N GLU A 85 20.57 -19.14 10.18
CA GLU A 85 21.90 -19.34 10.73
C GLU A 85 22.95 -18.60 9.90
N LYS A 86 22.87 -18.70 8.57
CA LYS A 86 23.76 -17.95 7.66
C LYS A 86 23.57 -16.45 7.77
N GLN A 87 22.35 -15.98 8.04
CA GLN A 87 22.10 -14.56 8.28
C GLN A 87 22.75 -14.07 9.58
N LYS A 88 22.64 -14.84 10.67
CA LYS A 88 23.32 -14.52 11.94
C LYS A 88 24.83 -14.51 11.78
N GLU A 89 25.40 -15.54 11.15
CA GLU A 89 26.84 -15.62 10.89
C GLU A 89 27.33 -14.41 10.06
N PHE A 90 26.57 -14.02 9.05
CA PHE A 90 26.90 -12.84 8.24
C PHE A 90 26.87 -11.55 9.06
N VAL A 91 25.85 -11.34 9.90
CA VAL A 91 25.70 -10.12 10.71
C VAL A 91 26.77 -10.02 11.80
N GLU A 92 27.10 -11.13 12.45
CA GLU A 92 28.03 -11.15 13.59
C GLU A 92 29.50 -11.17 13.15
N THR A 93 29.82 -11.90 12.08
CA THR A 93 31.23 -12.18 11.72
C THR A 93 31.63 -11.51 10.42
N THR A 94 30.90 -11.79 9.34
CA THR A 94 31.29 -11.37 7.98
C THR A 94 31.14 -9.86 7.78
N PHE A 95 30.03 -9.28 8.24
CA PHE A 95 29.72 -7.87 8.03
C PHE A 95 30.66 -6.92 8.79
N PRO A 96 30.98 -7.13 10.08
CA PRO A 96 31.98 -6.31 10.76
C PRO A 96 33.38 -6.42 10.14
N GLY A 97 33.75 -7.60 9.63
CA GLY A 97 35.01 -7.81 8.88
C GLY A 97 35.06 -7.01 7.58
N LEU A 98 33.98 -7.03 6.80
CA LEU A 98 33.85 -6.24 5.57
C LEU A 98 33.85 -4.72 5.85
N LYS A 99 33.24 -4.28 6.95
CA LYS A 99 33.22 -2.86 7.36
C LYS A 99 34.62 -2.35 7.71
N LYS A 100 35.43 -3.17 8.38
CA LYS A 100 36.84 -2.85 8.71
C LYS A 100 37.76 -2.88 7.49
N SER A 101 37.44 -3.70 6.48
CA SER A 101 38.19 -3.83 5.22
C SER A 101 37.98 -2.66 4.25
N ARG A 102 36.88 -1.90 4.35
CA ARG A 102 36.71 -0.65 3.58
C ARG A 102 37.63 0.46 4.11
N LYS A 103 38.94 0.36 3.80
CA LYS A 103 39.77 1.54 3.60
C LYS A 103 39.12 2.35 2.48
N GLY A 104 38.83 3.62 2.74
CA GLY A 104 38.23 4.53 1.75
C GLY A 104 38.98 4.42 0.42
N ARG A 105 38.25 4.19 -0.67
CA ARG A 105 38.81 4.37 -2.00
C ARG A 105 39.00 5.87 -2.20
N ASN A 106 40.24 6.30 -2.36
CA ASN A 106 40.56 7.56 -3.07
C ASN A 106 40.09 7.45 -4.52
#